data_AF-X6NTW3-F1
#
_entry.id   AF-X6NTW3-F1
#
_cell.length_a   1.000
_cell.length_b   1.000
_cell.length_c   1.000
_cell.angle_alpha   90.00
_cell.angle_beta   90.00
_cell.angle_gamma   90.00
#
_symmetry.space_group_name_H-M   'P 1'
#
loop_
_entity.id
_entity.type
_entity.pdbx_description
1 polymer ?
#
loop_
_entity_poly.entity_id
_entity_poly.type
_entity_poly.pdbx_seq_one_letter_code
_entity_poly.pdbx_strand_id
1 'polypeptide(L)'
;MEEAEFLANRVAIIDNGLLQCIGTPQHLKQKYAQGYELIVNEERVKQHESQRDEIVAYFLSMIDRPHCGFLQQVDLIETTPTSLKFRLLIRQGCDDKEDDNDDNRKDDNDRKDHSTSVFSLATLFQEVESVKEKFGILEYSLSQTTLEQVFAALVKHREAESML
;
A
#
# COMPACT_ATOMS: atom_id res chain seq x y z
N MET A 1 -6.90 15.77 1.84
CA MET A 1 -7.66 15.02 0.80
C MET A 1 -8.61 13.95 1.37
N GLU A 2 -8.61 13.77 2.69
CA GLU A 2 -9.30 12.69 3.43
C GLU A 2 -10.82 12.71 3.33
N GLU A 3 -11.46 13.90 3.38
CA GLU A 3 -12.93 14.03 3.26
C GLU A 3 -13.44 13.50 1.90
N ALA A 4 -12.73 13.83 0.81
CA ALA A 4 -13.08 13.34 -0.53
C ALA A 4 -12.85 11.83 -0.67
N GLU A 5 -11.86 11.27 0.03
CA GLU A 5 -11.60 9.84 0.04
C GLU A 5 -12.73 9.06 0.72
N PHE A 6 -13.32 9.63 1.77
CA PHE A 6 -14.39 8.99 2.55
C PHE A 6 -15.79 9.18 1.96
N LEU A 7 -16.08 10.37 1.41
CA LEU A 7 -17.43 10.75 1.01
C LEU A 7 -17.70 10.62 -0.50
N ALA A 8 -16.66 10.61 -1.34
CA ALA A 8 -16.86 10.65 -2.79
C ALA A 8 -16.86 9.24 -3.41
N ASN A 9 -17.88 8.93 -4.21
CA ASN A 9 -17.92 7.71 -5.01
C ASN A 9 -16.87 7.73 -6.14
N ARG A 10 -16.56 8.93 -6.65
CA ARG A 10 -15.57 9.16 -7.71
C ARG A 10 -14.79 10.44 -7.41
N VAL A 11 -13.50 10.41 -7.68
CA VAL A 11 -12.56 11.52 -7.51
C VAL A 11 -11.89 11.81 -8.85
N ALA A 12 -11.72 13.10 -9.14
CA ALA A 12 -10.97 13.59 -10.30
C ALA A 12 -9.75 14.37 -9.81
N ILE A 13 -8.57 14.06 -10.34
CA ILE A 13 -7.33 14.79 -10.07
C ILE A 13 -7.06 15.74 -11.24
N ILE A 14 -6.97 17.03 -10.92
CA ILE A 14 -6.71 18.11 -11.88
C ILE A 14 -5.40 18.78 -11.49
N ASP A 15 -4.55 19.04 -12.48
CA ASP A 15 -3.30 19.78 -12.32
C ASP A 15 -3.15 20.80 -13.46
N ASN A 16 -2.75 22.03 -13.14
CA ASN A 16 -2.61 23.13 -14.09
C ASN A 16 -3.84 23.36 -15.00
N GLY A 17 -5.05 23.16 -14.46
CA GLY A 17 -6.32 23.29 -15.20
C GLY A 17 -6.63 22.13 -16.16
N LEU A 18 -5.81 21.07 -16.19
CA LEU A 18 -6.01 19.88 -17.01
C LEU A 18 -6.39 18.67 -16.14
N LEU A 19 -7.41 17.93 -16.58
CA LEU A 19 -7.80 16.67 -15.95
C LEU A 19 -6.72 15.61 -16.20
N GLN A 20 -6.15 15.07 -15.13
CA GLN A 20 -5.11 14.04 -15.19
C GLN A 20 -5.71 12.64 -15.14
N CYS A 21 -6.58 12.39 -14.16
CA CYS A 21 -7.25 11.11 -14.01
C CYS A 21 -8.55 11.25 -13.23
N ILE A 22 -9.44 10.27 -13.42
CA ILE A 22 -10.73 10.18 -12.75
C ILE A 22 -11.04 8.71 -12.47
N GLY A 23 -11.60 8.41 -11.30
CA GLY A 23 -11.93 7.05 -10.89
C GLY A 23 -12.45 6.99 -9.46
N THR A 24 -12.75 5.81 -8.95
CA THR A 24 -13.00 5.63 -7.51
C THR A 24 -11.70 5.91 -6.72
N PRO A 25 -11.78 6.33 -5.44
CA PRO A 25 -10.59 6.49 -4.60
C PRO A 25 -9.66 5.26 -4.62
N GLN A 26 -10.27 4.07 -4.55
CA GLN A 26 -9.57 2.79 -4.60
C GLN A 26 -8.91 2.54 -5.95
N HIS A 27 -9.59 2.79 -7.07
CA HIS A 27 -9.02 2.66 -8.42
C HIS A 27 -7.81 3.58 -8.61
N LEU A 28 -7.92 4.85 -8.20
CA LEU A 28 -6.82 5.81 -8.30
C LEU A 28 -5.63 5.38 -7.45
N LYS A 29 -5.88 4.87 -6.24
CA LYS A 29 -4.83 4.32 -5.39
C LYS A 29 -4.17 3.08 -5.98
N GLN A 30 -4.91 2.18 -6.61
CA GLN A 30 -4.31 1.00 -7.22
C GLN A 30 -3.51 1.35 -8.48
N LYS A 31 -4.01 2.28 -9.29
CA LYS A 31 -3.41 2.67 -10.56
C LYS A 31 -2.17 3.54 -10.37
N TYR A 32 -2.19 4.42 -9.37
CA TYR A 32 -1.16 5.45 -9.20
C TYR A 32 -0.45 5.40 -7.85
N ALA A 33 -1.05 4.81 -6.82
CA ALA A 33 -0.35 4.54 -5.57
C ALA A 33 0.30 3.16 -5.59
N GLN A 34 1.47 3.10 -5.00
CA GLN A 34 2.34 1.95 -5.06
C GLN A 34 2.15 1.07 -3.81
N GLY A 35 0.91 0.68 -3.51
CA GLY A 35 0.60 -0.32 -2.49
C GLY A 35 0.48 0.22 -1.06
N TYR A 36 1.03 -0.55 -0.11
CA TYR A 36 0.97 -0.30 1.33
C TYR A 36 2.28 0.26 1.85
N GLU A 37 2.21 1.03 2.93
CA GLU A 37 3.37 1.55 3.65
C GLU A 37 3.47 0.83 4.99
N LEU A 38 4.61 0.17 5.23
CA LEU A 38 4.99 -0.39 6.51
C LEU A 38 6.02 0.53 7.15
N ILE A 39 5.68 1.10 8.30
CA ILE A 39 6.60 1.92 9.10
C ILE A 39 6.96 1.11 10.34
N VAL A 40 8.25 0.93 10.59
CA VAL A 40 8.79 0.22 11.74
C VAL A 40 9.57 1.21 12.58
N ASN A 41 9.23 1.38 13.85
CA ASN A 41 9.91 2.29 14.76
C ASN A 41 10.79 1.50 15.75
N GLU A 42 12.03 1.94 15.88
CA GLU A 42 13.08 1.30 16.68
C GLU A 42 13.35 2.10 17.95
N GLU A 43 13.67 1.41 19.05
CA GLU A 43 14.18 2.08 20.24
C GLU A 43 15.59 2.63 19.94
N ARG A 44 15.89 3.86 20.39
CA ARG A 44 17.25 4.43 20.27
C ARG A 44 18.20 3.68 21.19
N VAL A 45 18.64 2.50 20.75
CA VAL A 45 19.73 1.76 21.38
C VAL A 45 20.99 2.02 20.56
N LYS A 46 22.05 2.38 21.27
CA LYS A 46 23.33 2.88 20.75
C LYS A 46 23.84 2.11 19.52
N GLN A 47 23.95 2.80 18.38
CA GLN A 47 24.84 2.52 17.23
C GLN A 47 25.14 1.05 16.90
N HIS A 48 24.13 0.27 16.54
CA HIS A 48 24.33 -0.93 15.73
C HIS A 48 23.74 -0.70 14.33
N GLU A 49 24.49 0.00 13.47
CA GLU A 49 24.17 0.10 12.04
C GLU A 49 23.98 -1.30 11.42
N SER A 50 24.74 -2.29 11.91
CA SER A 50 24.59 -3.70 11.54
C SER A 50 23.23 -4.32 11.87
N GLN A 51 22.52 -3.85 12.90
CA GLN A 51 21.19 -4.36 13.23
C GLN A 51 20.14 -3.86 12.22
N ARG A 52 20.30 -2.62 11.74
CA ARG A 52 19.41 -2.05 10.72
C ARG A 52 19.54 -2.76 9.40
N ASP A 53 20.77 -3.05 8.99
CA ASP A 53 21.01 -3.82 7.78
C ASP A 53 20.38 -5.21 7.87
N GLU A 54 20.38 -5.84 9.06
CA GLU A 54 19.68 -7.12 9.28
C GLU A 54 18.15 -6.96 9.18
N ILE A 55 17.58 -5.91 9.76
CA ILE A 55 16.13 -5.62 9.68
C ILE A 55 15.71 -5.36 8.24
N VAL A 56 16.45 -4.51 7.52
CA VAL A 56 16.19 -4.19 6.11
C VAL A 56 16.32 -5.46 5.27
N ALA A 57 17.38 -6.24 5.43
CA ALA A 57 17.56 -7.50 4.72
C ALA A 57 16.43 -8.49 5.03
N TYR A 58 15.96 -8.55 6.29
CA TYR A 58 14.83 -9.38 6.68
C TYR A 58 13.56 -9.01 5.90
N PHE A 59 13.16 -7.74 5.92
CA PHE A 59 11.94 -7.29 5.26
C PHE A 59 12.03 -7.39 3.73
N LEU A 60 13.20 -7.15 3.15
CA LEU A 60 13.41 -7.36 1.72
C LEU A 60 13.31 -8.85 1.34
N SER A 61 13.80 -9.76 2.20
CA SER A 61 13.68 -11.21 2.00
C SER A 61 12.26 -11.77 2.24
N MET A 62 11.33 -10.94 2.71
CA MET A 62 9.97 -11.36 3.03
C MET A 62 9.20 -11.84 1.78
N ILE A 63 9.55 -11.32 0.59
CA ILE A 63 8.94 -11.73 -0.69
C ILE A 63 9.23 -13.21 -1.00
N ASP A 64 10.41 -13.72 -0.62
CA ASP A 64 10.83 -15.09 -0.92
C ASP A 64 10.16 -16.12 0.02
N ARG A 65 9.40 -15.67 1.03
CA ARG A 65 8.74 -16.57 1.98
C ARG A 65 7.52 -17.23 1.33
N PRO A 66 7.32 -18.55 1.50
CA PRO A 66 6.21 -19.28 0.89
C PRO A 66 4.84 -18.76 1.33
N HIS A 67 4.75 -18.14 2.51
CA HIS A 67 3.53 -17.56 3.07
C HIS A 67 3.23 -16.14 2.54
N CYS A 68 4.16 -15.52 1.81
CA CYS A 68 4.05 -14.15 1.32
C CYS A 68 3.85 -14.06 -0.21
N GLY A 69 3.29 -15.10 -0.85
CA GLY A 69 3.07 -15.14 -2.32
C GLY A 69 2.14 -14.04 -2.88
N PHE A 70 1.53 -13.25 -2.02
CA PHE A 70 0.77 -12.04 -2.38
C PHE A 70 1.66 -10.80 -2.49
N LEU A 71 2.92 -10.80 -2.04
CA LEU A 71 3.82 -9.68 -2.24
C LEU A 71 4.42 -9.74 -3.65
N GLN A 72 4.27 -8.65 -4.38
CA GLN A 72 4.89 -8.44 -5.68
C GLN A 72 6.25 -7.75 -5.53
N GLN A 73 6.37 -6.81 -4.59
CA GLN A 73 7.59 -6.02 -4.38
C GLN A 73 7.63 -5.47 -2.95
N VAL A 74 8.83 -5.31 -2.42
CA VAL A 74 9.12 -4.65 -1.15
C VAL A 74 10.29 -3.71 -1.38
N ASP A 75 10.07 -2.41 -1.19
CA ASP A 75 11.11 -1.39 -1.33
C ASP A 75 11.32 -0.66 0.00
N LEU A 76 12.56 -0.33 0.31
CA LEU A 76 12.87 0.63 1.39
C LEU A 76 12.69 2.06 0.83
N ILE A 77 11.72 2.80 1.37
CA ILE A 77 11.41 4.18 0.96
C ILE A 77 12.31 5.17 1.70
N GLU A 78 12.36 5.07 3.02
CA GLU A 78 13.00 6.05 3.88
C GLU A 78 13.58 5.38 5.13
N THR A 79 14.80 5.77 5.48
CA THR A 79 15.49 5.35 6.69
C THR A 79 15.76 6.56 7.55
N THR A 80 15.01 6.70 8.64
CA THR A 80 15.26 7.72 9.65
C THR A 80 16.05 7.14 10.82
N PRO A 81 16.63 7.97 11.72
CA PRO A 81 17.33 7.49 12.90
C PRO A 81 16.46 6.71 13.89
N THR A 82 15.13 6.71 13.73
CA THR A 82 14.22 6.02 14.65
C THR A 82 13.16 5.19 13.93
N SER A 83 13.13 5.21 12.59
CA SER A 83 12.13 4.49 11.83
C SER A 83 12.64 4.04 10.47
N LEU A 84 12.14 2.89 10.02
CA LEU A 84 12.32 2.36 8.68
C LEU A 84 10.96 2.33 7.99
N LYS A 85 10.88 2.92 6.80
CA LYS A 85 9.67 2.98 6.01
C LYS A 85 9.83 2.12 4.76
N PHE A 86 8.98 1.12 4.63
CA PHE A 86 8.93 0.20 3.50
C PHE A 86 7.65 0.40 2.68
N ARG A 87 7.77 0.20 1.37
CA ARG A 87 6.68 0.09 0.42
C ARG A 87 6.42 -1.38 0.14
N LEU A 88 5.19 -1.83 0.29
CA LEU A 88 4.77 -3.20 0.00
C LEU A 88 3.76 -3.18 -1.14
N LEU A 89 4.14 -3.69 -2.31
CA LEU A 89 3.21 -3.94 -3.40
C LEU A 89 2.58 -5.31 -3.23
N ILE A 90 1.26 -5.34 -3.06
CA ILE A 90 0.49 -6.58 -2.95
C ILE A 90 -0.10 -6.90 -4.33
N ARG A 91 0.15 -8.11 -4.80
CA ARG A 91 -0.45 -8.72 -5.99
C ARG A 91 -1.96 -8.79 -5.80
N GLN A 92 -2.68 -7.88 -6.44
CA GLN A 92 -4.14 -7.93 -6.45
C GLN A 92 -4.60 -8.97 -7.47
N GLY A 93 -5.31 -9.98 -6.98
CA GLY A 93 -6.31 -10.67 -7.78
C GLY A 93 -7.43 -9.66 -8.07
N CYS A 94 -7.68 -9.44 -9.35
CA CYS A 94 -8.70 -8.55 -9.88
C CYS A 94 -10.05 -8.82 -9.22
N ASP A 95 -10.74 -7.79 -8.73
CA ASP A 95 -12.20 -7.78 -8.60
C ASP A 95 -12.70 -6.32 -8.65
N ASP A 96 -12.59 -5.73 -9.84
CA ASP A 96 -13.50 -4.67 -10.28
C ASP A 96 -14.01 -5.09 -11.66
N LYS A 97 -14.84 -6.15 -11.70
CA LYS A 97 -15.82 -6.25 -12.78
C LYS A 97 -16.91 -5.26 -12.40
N GLU A 98 -16.77 -4.04 -12.91
CA GLU A 98 -17.93 -3.16 -13.06
C GLU A 98 -18.91 -3.93 -13.96
N ASP A 99 -19.96 -4.45 -13.34
CA ASP A 99 -21.10 -5.06 -14.05
C ASP A 99 -21.78 -3.95 -14.87
N ASP A 100 -21.27 -3.71 -16.07
CA ASP A 100 -22.04 -3.17 -17.18
C ASP A 100 -23.05 -4.26 -17.59
N ASN A 101 -24.14 -4.41 -16.83
CA ASN A 101 -25.35 -5.06 -17.32
C ASN A 101 -26.60 -4.42 -16.73
N ASP A 102 -27.11 -3.52 -17.56
CA ASP A 102 -28.51 -3.28 -17.89
C ASP A 102 -29.49 -4.42 -17.52
N ASP A 103 -30.58 -4.00 -16.90
CA ASP A 103 -31.92 -4.59 -16.76
C ASP A 103 -32.12 -6.12 -16.54
N ASN A 104 -32.69 -6.42 -15.36
CA ASN A 104 -33.71 -7.44 -15.10
C ASN A 104 -33.37 -8.95 -15.22
N ARG A 105 -33.23 -9.64 -14.06
CA ARG A 105 -34.20 -10.63 -13.54
C ARG A 105 -33.66 -11.33 -12.28
N LYS A 106 -34.62 -11.76 -11.45
CA LYS A 106 -34.49 -12.22 -10.06
C LYS A 106 -33.83 -13.59 -9.89
N ASP A 107 -33.46 -13.79 -8.62
CA ASP A 107 -33.51 -15.01 -7.81
C ASP A 107 -32.21 -15.77 -7.52
N ASP A 108 -32.06 -15.95 -6.20
CA ASP A 108 -31.42 -17.02 -5.45
C ASP A 108 -29.89 -17.21 -5.51
N ASN A 109 -29.29 -16.77 -4.39
CA ASN A 109 -28.41 -17.58 -3.57
C ASN A 109 -27.01 -17.86 -4.14
N ASP A 110 -26.15 -16.84 -4.14
CA ASP A 110 -24.78 -17.03 -3.67
C ASP A 110 -24.25 -15.68 -3.16
N ARG A 111 -24.09 -15.55 -1.83
CA ARG A 111 -23.35 -14.42 -1.26
C ARG A 111 -21.90 -14.62 -1.69
N LYS A 112 -21.53 -14.05 -2.83
CA LYS A 112 -20.15 -13.96 -3.31
C LYS A 112 -19.33 -13.28 -2.22
N ASP A 113 -18.69 -14.10 -1.43
CA ASP A 113 -17.82 -13.70 -0.34
C ASP A 113 -16.67 -12.90 -0.97
N HIS A 114 -16.63 -11.60 -0.68
CA HIS A 114 -15.63 -10.63 -1.18
C HIS A 114 -14.24 -10.84 -0.53
N SER A 115 -13.92 -12.09 -0.21
CA SER A 115 -12.86 -12.50 0.70
C SER A 115 -11.52 -12.72 0.00
N THR A 116 -11.00 -11.70 -0.70
CA THR A 116 -9.69 -11.82 -1.38
C THR A 116 -8.65 -10.80 -0.89
N SER A 117 -8.99 -9.82 -0.05
CA SER A 117 -8.01 -8.86 0.50
C SER A 117 -7.66 -9.07 1.98
N VAL A 118 -8.49 -9.77 2.74
CA VAL A 118 -8.36 -9.84 4.22
C VAL A 118 -7.22 -10.78 4.65
N PHE A 119 -6.93 -11.83 3.87
CA PHE A 119 -5.91 -12.83 4.21
C PHE A 119 -4.46 -12.36 3.99
N SER A 120 -4.20 -11.39 3.11
CA SER A 120 -2.85 -10.92 2.82
C SER A 120 -2.30 -9.98 3.89
N LEU A 121 -3.10 -9.00 4.33
CA LEU A 121 -2.70 -8.07 5.39
C LEU A 121 -2.53 -8.78 6.73
N ALA A 122 -3.44 -9.70 7.09
CA ALA A 122 -3.33 -10.45 8.33
C ALA A 122 -2.01 -11.23 8.42
N THR A 123 -1.59 -11.83 7.30
CA THR A 123 -0.30 -12.54 7.21
C THR A 123 0.88 -11.58 7.37
N LEU A 124 0.83 -10.38 6.76
CA LEU A 124 1.85 -9.34 6.96
C LEU A 124 1.97 -8.91 8.42
N PHE A 125 0.84 -8.63 9.07
CA PHE A 125 0.82 -8.26 10.48
C PHE A 125 1.44 -9.37 11.35
N GLN A 126 1.06 -10.63 11.11
CA GLN A 126 1.61 -11.77 11.84
C GLN A 126 3.12 -11.92 11.64
N GLU A 127 3.62 -11.72 10.43
CA GLU A 127 5.05 -11.81 10.11
C GLU A 127 5.84 -10.71 10.84
N VAL A 128 5.38 -9.45 10.77
CA VAL A 128 6.02 -8.32 11.45
C VAL A 128 5.99 -8.50 12.97
N GLU A 129 4.86 -8.98 13.53
CA GLU A 129 4.72 -9.22 14.97
C GLU A 129 5.70 -10.30 15.45
N SER A 130 5.90 -11.36 14.67
CA SER A 130 6.80 -12.47 15.02
C SER A 130 8.26 -12.05 15.19
N VAL A 131 8.66 -10.97 14.51
CA VAL A 131 10.03 -10.46 14.55
C VAL A 131 10.22 -9.22 15.43
N LYS A 132 9.13 -8.71 15.98
CA LYS A 132 9.12 -7.51 16.82
C LYS A 132 10.09 -7.62 18.00
N GLU A 133 10.00 -8.72 18.76
CA GLU A 133 10.88 -8.98 19.92
C GLU A 133 12.33 -9.25 19.48
N LYS A 134 12.53 -9.97 18.37
CA LYS A 134 13.86 -10.31 17.85
C LYS A 134 14.65 -9.04 17.50
N PHE A 135 13.99 -8.07 16.87
CA PHE A 135 14.63 -6.85 16.38
C PHE A 135 14.48 -5.65 17.31
N GLY A 136 13.77 -5.77 18.44
CA GLY A 136 13.54 -4.65 19.36
C GLY A 136 12.69 -3.54 18.75
N ILE A 137 11.72 -3.91 17.91
CA ILE A 137 10.78 -2.98 17.30
C ILE A 137 9.80 -2.51 18.38
N LEU A 138 9.72 -1.20 18.62
CA LEU A 138 8.81 -0.62 19.61
C LEU A 138 7.37 -0.68 19.12
N GLU A 139 7.17 -0.15 17.92
CA GLU A 139 5.87 -0.06 17.26
C GLU A 139 6.06 -0.17 15.76
N TYR A 140 5.00 -0.59 15.07
CA TYR A 140 4.94 -0.55 13.63
C TYR A 140 3.53 -0.14 13.20
N SER A 141 3.42 0.39 11.99
CA SER A 141 2.15 0.68 11.36
C SER A 141 2.16 0.18 9.93
N LEU A 142 1.05 -0.43 9.51
CA LEU A 142 0.81 -0.82 8.13
C LEU A 142 -0.42 -0.06 7.65
N SER A 143 -0.26 0.76 6.61
CA SER A 143 -1.34 1.61 6.10
C SER A 143 -1.38 1.59 4.58
N GLN A 144 -2.56 1.73 3.99
CA GLN A 144 -2.66 1.92 2.55
C GLN A 144 -2.22 3.34 2.20
N THR A 145 -1.62 3.50 1.03
CA THR A 145 -1.31 4.82 0.50
C THR A 145 -2.59 5.66 0.35
N THR A 146 -2.52 6.93 0.70
CA THR A 146 -3.64 7.89 0.67
C THR A 146 -3.81 8.53 -0.72
N LEU A 147 -4.99 9.08 -1.01
CA LEU A 147 -5.19 9.87 -2.23
C LEU A 147 -4.26 11.09 -2.32
N GLU A 148 -3.87 11.64 -1.16
CA GLU A 148 -2.92 12.76 -1.11
C GLU A 148 -1.53 12.35 -1.60
N GLN A 149 -1.07 11.16 -1.22
CA GLN A 149 0.18 10.60 -1.71
C GLN A 149 0.12 10.25 -3.20
N VAL A 150 -1.03 9.78 -3.70
CA VAL A 150 -1.29 9.60 -5.14
C VAL A 150 -1.13 10.93 -5.89
N PHE A 151 -1.79 11.97 -5.39
CA PHE A 151 -1.72 13.30 -5.98
C PHE A 151 -0.27 13.83 -6.02
N ALA A 152 0.43 13.75 -4.88
CA ALA A 152 1.81 14.18 -4.79
C ALA A 152 2.74 13.42 -5.76
N ALA A 153 2.52 12.12 -5.95
CA ALA A 153 3.29 11.32 -6.90
C ALA A 153 3.02 11.74 -8.36
N LEU A 154 1.76 11.99 -8.72
CA LEU A 154 1.37 12.44 -10.05
C LEU A 154 1.96 13.80 -10.42
N VAL A 155 1.93 14.75 -9.49
CA VAL A 155 2.50 16.09 -9.70
C VAL A 155 4.02 16.01 -9.86
N LYS A 156 4.71 15.24 -9.00
CA LYS A 156 6.18 15.07 -9.09
C LYS A 156 6.64 14.46 -10.41
N HIS A 157 5.91 13.47 -10.95
CA HIS A 157 6.24 12.87 -12.24
C HIS A 157 6.18 13.90 -13.38
N ARG A 158 5.23 14.85 -13.36
CA ARG A 158 5.13 15.91 -14.37
C ARG A 158 6.21 16.98 -14.25
N GLU A 159 6.64 17.34 -13.05
CA GLU A 159 7.77 18.28 -12.89
C GLU A 159 9.04 17.69 -13.50
N ALA A 160 9.25 16.38 -13.36
CA ALA A 160 10.37 15.67 -13.98
C ALA A 160 10.26 15.58 -15.51
N GLU A 161 9.07 15.37 -16.06
CA GLU A 161 8.83 15.31 -17.52
C GLU A 161 8.84 16.70 -18.19
N SER A 162 8.42 17.77 -17.50
CA SER A 162 8.37 19.12 -18.05
C SER A 162 9.74 19.81 -18.11
N MET A 163 10.77 19.21 -17.51
CA MET A 163 12.17 19.68 -17.60
C MET A 163 12.97 19.02 -18.74
N LEU A 164 12.37 18.10 -19.51
CA LEU A 164 12.92 17.50 -20.72
C LEU A 164 12.41 18.23 -21.97
#